data_AF-A0A1A3UEF3-F1
#
_entry.id   AF-A0A1A3UEF3-F1
#
_cell.length_a   1.000
_cell.length_b   1.000
_cell.length_c   1.000
_cell.angle_alpha   90.00
_cell.angle_beta   90.00
_cell.angle_gamma   90.00
#
_symmetry.space_group_name_H-M   'P 1'
#
loop_
_entity.id
_entity.type
_entity.pdbx_description
1 polymer ?
#
loop_
_entity_poly.entity_id
_entity_poly.type
_entity_poly.pdbx_seq_one_letter_code
_entity_poly.pdbx_strand_id
1 'polypeptide(L)'
;AGAVGDDGIAALVNNAGIGMTWPMEAIPLEDLRRIYEVNVFGQVAVTQAFLPLLRAGAGRIVNIGSIGDRLSLPFGAPLASSKWALASITESLRMELRPWGIHVVLIEPASIHTDAVEKVKDDAERVMSEMDWAHVELYGDTYQTMTSRALEREKSGSDPDVVARAVLRALRAKRPRTRYVVGKDGRLLAFLAGWAPDRLFDAMRVRLFGLPKKFGVAAQPATGVAR
;
A
#
# COMPACT_ATOMS: atom_id res chain seq x y z
N ALA A 1 6.39 37.32 5.86
CA ALA A 1 5.16 36.55 6.12
C ALA A 1 5.02 35.49 5.03
N GLY A 2 4.86 34.21 5.39
CA GLY A 2 4.69 33.13 4.41
C GLY A 2 3.32 33.18 3.72
N ALA A 3 3.10 32.33 2.73
CA ALA A 3 1.90 32.32 1.87
C ALA A 3 0.55 32.21 2.61
N VAL A 4 0.55 31.84 3.90
CA VAL A 4 -0.66 31.64 4.71
C VAL A 4 -0.69 32.47 6.01
N GLY A 5 0.29 33.35 6.24
CA GLY A 5 0.31 34.24 7.43
C GLY A 5 0.10 33.50 8.76
N ASP A 6 -0.65 34.13 9.67
CA ASP A 6 -1.01 33.58 10.98
C ASP A 6 -2.21 32.61 10.92
N ASP A 7 -2.90 32.54 9.77
CA ASP A 7 -4.08 31.68 9.57
C ASP A 7 -3.71 30.18 9.47
N GLY A 8 -2.45 29.87 9.15
CA GLY A 8 -1.96 28.49 9.03
C GLY A 8 -2.58 27.73 7.85
N ILE A 9 -2.66 26.39 7.97
CA ILE A 9 -3.25 25.55 6.92
C ILE A 9 -4.44 24.73 7.42
N ALA A 10 -5.46 24.61 6.58
CA ALA A 10 -6.67 23.83 6.90
C ALA A 10 -6.44 22.32 6.78
N ALA A 11 -5.49 21.89 5.94
CA ALA A 11 -5.27 20.48 5.66
C ALA A 11 -3.87 20.20 5.10
N LEU A 12 -3.35 19.03 5.46
CA LEU A 12 -2.19 18.37 4.84
C LEU A 12 -2.64 17.01 4.29
N VAL A 13 -2.39 16.76 3.01
CA VAL A 13 -2.65 15.46 2.37
C VAL A 13 -1.32 14.80 2.00
N ASN A 14 -0.96 13.80 2.79
CA ASN A 14 0.22 12.98 2.67
C ASN A 14 -0.05 11.84 1.68
N ASN A 15 0.14 12.14 0.38
CA ASN A 15 -0.19 11.23 -0.73
C ASN A 15 1.00 10.47 -1.32
N ALA A 16 2.19 11.08 -1.34
CA ALA A 16 3.35 10.51 -2.01
C ALA A 16 3.65 9.07 -1.56
N GLY A 17 3.97 8.20 -2.51
CA GLY A 17 4.35 6.84 -2.20
C GLY A 17 4.93 6.14 -3.41
N ILE A 18 5.81 5.19 -3.14
CA ILE A 18 6.34 4.25 -4.13
C ILE A 18 6.07 2.83 -3.63
N GLY A 19 6.01 1.88 -4.55
CA GLY A 19 5.84 0.48 -4.22
C GLY A 19 6.63 -0.37 -5.19
N MET A 20 7.03 -1.55 -4.72
CA MET A 20 7.69 -2.56 -5.52
C MET A 20 7.34 -3.93 -4.95
N THR A 21 7.27 -4.93 -5.81
CA THR A 21 7.19 -6.33 -5.43
C THR A 21 8.58 -6.96 -5.53
N TRP A 22 8.97 -7.78 -4.57
CA TRP A 22 10.22 -8.52 -4.60
C TRP A 22 10.16 -9.71 -3.63
N PRO A 23 10.76 -10.87 -3.94
CA PRO A 23 11.17 -11.83 -2.91
C PRO A 23 12.01 -11.14 -1.82
N MET A 24 11.55 -11.21 -0.56
CA MET A 24 12.18 -10.46 0.53
C MET A 24 13.64 -10.84 0.80
N GLU A 25 14.06 -12.06 0.45
CA GLU A 25 15.47 -12.48 0.59
C GLU A 25 16.35 -12.01 -0.56
N ALA A 26 15.76 -11.61 -1.69
CA ALA A 26 16.48 -11.21 -2.90
C ALA A 26 16.50 -9.70 -3.15
N ILE A 27 15.79 -8.90 -2.33
CA ILE A 27 15.70 -7.45 -2.51
C ILE A 27 17.00 -6.75 -2.06
N PRO A 28 17.61 -5.89 -2.90
CA PRO A 28 18.66 -4.98 -2.46
C PRO A 28 18.18 -4.09 -1.31
N LEU A 29 18.95 -4.03 -0.22
CA LEU A 29 18.53 -3.28 0.97
C LEU A 29 18.34 -1.79 0.70
N GLU A 30 19.04 -1.23 -0.29
CA GLU A 30 18.88 0.15 -0.74
C GLU A 30 17.49 0.43 -1.34
N ASP A 31 16.92 -0.51 -2.10
CA ASP A 31 15.56 -0.38 -2.63
C ASP A 31 14.53 -0.48 -1.51
N LEU A 32 14.72 -1.41 -0.57
CA LEU A 32 13.85 -1.51 0.61
C LEU A 32 13.91 -0.23 1.45
N ARG A 33 15.12 0.30 1.69
CA ARG A 33 15.31 1.59 2.40
C ARG A 33 14.62 2.72 1.67
N ARG A 34 14.79 2.83 0.34
CA ARG A 34 14.16 3.87 -0.48
C ARG A 34 12.63 3.87 -0.35
N ILE A 35 12.00 2.70 -0.29
CA ILE A 35 10.56 2.59 -0.03
C ILE A 35 10.19 3.20 1.33
N TYR A 36 10.95 2.91 2.38
CA TYR A 36 10.74 3.50 3.71
C TYR A 36 11.03 5.01 3.75
N GLU A 37 12.09 5.47 3.08
CA GLU A 37 12.43 6.89 2.95
C GLU A 37 11.26 7.69 2.37
N VAL A 38 10.60 7.19 1.33
CA VAL A 38 9.46 7.89 0.73
C VAL A 38 8.17 7.68 1.53
N ASN A 39 7.81 6.43 1.80
CA ASN A 39 6.48 6.09 2.30
C ASN A 39 6.31 6.36 3.80
N VAL A 40 7.40 6.41 4.56
CA VAL A 40 7.38 6.55 6.01
C VAL A 40 8.11 7.83 6.43
N PHE A 41 9.43 7.90 6.22
CA PHE A 41 10.23 9.01 6.74
C PHE A 41 9.85 10.34 6.08
N GLY A 42 9.65 10.35 4.76
CA GLY A 42 9.20 11.53 4.03
C GLY A 42 7.85 12.05 4.50
N GLN A 43 6.89 11.15 4.74
CA GLN A 43 5.56 11.52 5.26
C GLN A 43 5.63 12.08 6.69
N VAL A 44 6.49 11.51 7.53
CA VAL A 44 6.75 12.04 8.89
C VAL A 44 7.42 13.41 8.80
N ALA A 45 8.43 13.57 7.96
CA ALA A 45 9.17 14.82 7.79
C ALA A 45 8.26 15.96 7.31
N VAL A 46 7.41 15.70 6.29
CA VAL A 46 6.40 16.66 5.82
C VAL A 46 5.43 16.99 6.95
N THR A 47 4.94 16.00 7.68
CA THR A 47 4.05 16.23 8.82
C THR A 47 4.71 17.12 9.88
N GLN A 48 5.95 16.85 10.26
CA GLN A 48 6.71 17.65 11.22
C GLN A 48 6.90 19.09 10.75
N ALA A 49 7.28 19.28 9.48
CA ALA A 49 7.51 20.60 8.91
C ALA A 49 6.25 21.47 8.88
N PHE A 50 5.09 20.88 8.60
CA PHE A 50 3.81 21.60 8.51
C PHE A 50 3.02 21.64 9.83
N LEU A 51 3.47 20.95 10.88
CA LEU A 51 2.75 20.86 12.14
C LEU A 51 2.49 22.22 12.81
N PRO A 52 3.42 23.20 12.80
CA PRO A 52 3.14 24.53 13.32
C PRO A 52 1.98 25.23 12.59
N LEU A 53 1.91 25.11 11.27
CA LEU A 53 0.85 25.70 10.45
C LEU A 53 -0.49 24.98 10.65
N LEU A 54 -0.47 23.67 10.85
CA LEU A 54 -1.67 22.89 11.19
C LEU A 54 -2.24 23.28 12.56
N ARG A 55 -1.37 23.59 13.53
CA ARG A 55 -1.80 24.08 14.86
C ARG A 55 -2.45 25.46 14.76
N ALA A 56 -1.86 26.38 13.99
CA ALA A 56 -2.42 27.70 13.76
C ALA A 56 -3.81 27.63 13.07
N GLY A 57 -3.94 26.81 12.03
CA GLY A 57 -5.17 26.68 11.27
C GLY A 57 -6.21 25.70 11.84
N ALA A 58 -5.96 25.08 13.00
CA ALA A 58 -6.73 23.95 13.53
C ALA A 58 -7.04 22.89 12.44
N GLY A 59 -6.01 22.62 11.63
CA GLY A 59 -6.12 21.86 10.40
C GLY A 59 -6.24 20.35 10.61
N ARG A 60 -6.04 19.59 9.54
CA ARG A 60 -6.18 18.13 9.54
C ARG A 60 -5.08 17.47 8.72
N ILE A 61 -4.77 16.23 9.06
CA ILE A 61 -3.83 15.40 8.31
C ILE A 61 -4.59 14.24 7.70
N VAL A 62 -4.41 14.02 6.40
CA VAL A 62 -4.92 12.85 5.68
C VAL A 62 -3.75 12.09 5.08
N ASN A 63 -3.51 10.88 5.58
CA ASN A 63 -2.48 9.98 5.08
C ASN A 63 -3.08 8.98 4.09
N ILE A 64 -2.46 8.81 2.92
CA ILE A 64 -2.85 7.80 1.95
C ILE A 64 -2.08 6.50 2.26
N GLY A 65 -2.77 5.60 2.94
CA GLY A 65 -2.33 4.24 3.23
C GLY A 65 -2.57 3.32 2.05
N SER A 66 -2.96 2.09 2.34
CA SER A 66 -3.31 1.05 1.36
C SER A 66 -4.03 -0.05 2.10
N ILE A 67 -4.91 -0.82 1.45
CA ILE A 67 -5.40 -2.09 2.00
C ILE A 67 -4.25 -3.06 2.39
N GLY A 68 -3.05 -2.80 1.86
CA GLY A 68 -1.79 -3.41 2.26
C GLY A 68 -1.47 -3.33 3.76
N ASP A 69 -2.06 -2.39 4.51
CA ASP A 69 -1.95 -2.27 5.97
C ASP A 69 -2.93 -3.18 6.75
N ARG A 70 -3.65 -4.04 6.04
CA ARG A 70 -4.52 -5.09 6.60
C ARG A 70 -4.17 -6.47 6.07
N LEU A 71 -3.65 -6.52 4.86
CA LEU A 71 -3.26 -7.77 4.22
C LEU A 71 -2.00 -7.58 3.39
N SER A 72 -1.08 -8.55 3.49
CA SER A 72 0.10 -8.59 2.65
C SER A 72 -0.09 -9.64 1.57
N LEU A 73 0.36 -9.31 0.36
CA LEU A 73 0.44 -10.26 -0.73
C LEU A 73 1.84 -10.86 -0.80
N PRO A 74 1.99 -12.09 -1.33
CA PRO A 74 3.30 -12.64 -1.63
C PRO A 74 4.11 -11.68 -2.51
N PHE A 75 5.40 -11.54 -2.20
CA PHE A 75 6.33 -10.56 -2.79
C PHE A 75 5.97 -9.09 -2.57
N GLY A 76 4.79 -8.76 -2.02
CA GLY A 76 4.35 -7.40 -1.73
C GLY A 76 4.83 -6.85 -0.37
N ALA A 77 5.63 -7.60 0.37
CA ALA A 77 6.14 -7.22 1.68
C ALA A 77 6.92 -5.88 1.69
N PRO A 78 7.73 -5.51 0.67
CA PRO A 78 8.42 -4.21 0.66
C PRO A 78 7.44 -3.03 0.77
N LEU A 79 6.38 -3.03 -0.05
CA LEU A 79 5.34 -2.01 0.02
C LEU A 79 4.46 -2.15 1.27
N ALA A 80 3.94 -3.34 1.54
CA ALA A 80 2.97 -3.56 2.62
C ALA A 80 3.56 -3.17 3.97
N SER A 81 4.79 -3.59 4.28
CA SER A 81 5.45 -3.27 5.55
C SER A 81 5.57 -1.75 5.79
N SER A 82 5.91 -0.96 4.76
CA SER A 82 5.93 0.50 4.84
C SER A 82 4.54 1.11 5.10
N LYS A 83 3.47 0.53 4.53
CA LYS A 83 2.09 1.00 4.73
C LYS A 83 1.56 0.61 6.11
N TRP A 84 1.91 -0.56 6.64
CA TRP A 84 1.67 -0.92 8.04
C TRP A 84 2.36 0.06 9.00
N ALA A 85 3.62 0.42 8.75
CA ALA A 85 4.35 1.40 9.54
C ALA A 85 3.64 2.77 9.52
N LEU A 86 3.26 3.26 8.35
CA LEU A 86 2.51 4.52 8.22
C LEU A 86 1.15 4.46 8.91
N ALA A 87 0.43 3.33 8.82
CA ALA A 87 -0.86 3.14 9.49
C ALA A 87 -0.70 3.25 11.02
N SER A 88 0.32 2.59 11.58
CA SER A 88 0.65 2.67 13.01
C SER A 88 1.00 4.10 13.46
N ILE A 89 1.87 4.79 12.72
CA ILE A 89 2.21 6.20 12.97
C ILE A 89 0.96 7.08 12.93
N THR A 90 0.07 6.84 11.97
CA THR A 90 -1.20 7.56 11.85
C THR A 90 -2.08 7.35 13.08
N GLU A 91 -2.01 6.18 13.73
CA GLU A 91 -2.74 5.93 14.97
C GLU A 91 -2.21 6.73 16.15
N SER A 92 -0.89 6.74 16.34
CA SER A 92 -0.23 7.51 17.39
C SER A 92 -0.51 9.00 17.23
N LEU A 93 -0.35 9.53 16.01
CA LEU A 93 -0.62 10.94 15.70
C LEU A 93 -2.06 11.36 16.02
N ARG A 94 -3.05 10.47 15.91
CA ARG A 94 -4.44 10.79 16.32
C ARG A 94 -4.55 11.11 17.80
N MET A 95 -3.79 10.41 18.65
CA MET A 95 -3.82 10.61 20.10
C MET A 95 -2.94 11.79 20.48
N GLU A 96 -1.73 11.85 19.93
CA GLU A 96 -0.78 12.93 20.18
C GLU A 96 -1.37 14.27 19.80
N LEU A 97 -2.01 14.38 18.62
CA LEU A 97 -2.46 15.67 18.09
C LEU A 97 -3.86 16.11 18.56
N ARG A 98 -4.57 15.23 19.29
CA ARG A 98 -5.92 15.50 19.80
C ARG A 98 -6.03 16.76 20.67
N PRO A 99 -5.08 17.11 21.56
CA PRO A 99 -5.17 18.32 22.38
C PRO A 99 -5.22 19.62 21.57
N TRP A 100 -4.68 19.61 20.34
CA TRP A 100 -4.72 20.77 19.43
C TRP A 100 -5.91 20.73 18.46
N GLY A 101 -6.85 19.80 18.64
CA GLY A 101 -8.03 19.66 17.76
C GLY A 101 -7.72 19.17 16.34
N ILE A 102 -6.48 18.72 16.07
CA ILE A 102 -6.06 18.26 14.75
C ILE A 102 -6.53 16.81 14.55
N HIS A 103 -7.38 16.60 13.55
CA HIS A 103 -7.80 15.26 13.15
C HIS A 103 -6.78 14.63 12.21
N VAL A 104 -6.44 13.37 12.47
CA VAL A 104 -5.56 12.57 11.61
C VAL A 104 -6.35 11.38 11.07
N VAL A 105 -6.37 11.24 9.75
CA VAL A 105 -7.21 10.26 9.03
C VAL A 105 -6.35 9.41 8.12
N LEU A 106 -6.63 8.11 8.08
CA LEU A 106 -6.04 7.18 7.11
C LEU A 106 -7.07 6.87 6.01
N ILE A 107 -6.69 7.04 4.75
CA ILE A 107 -7.43 6.49 3.62
C ILE A 107 -6.74 5.17 3.24
N GLU A 108 -7.52 4.11 3.05
CA GLU A 108 -7.03 2.76 2.75
C GLU A 108 -7.56 2.32 1.37
N PRO A 109 -6.93 2.74 0.26
CA PRO A 109 -7.32 2.27 -1.07
C PRO A 109 -7.00 0.78 -1.26
N ALA A 110 -7.94 0.05 -1.86
CA ALA A 110 -7.67 -1.22 -2.52
C ALA A 110 -7.05 -0.98 -3.92
N SER A 111 -7.25 -1.86 -4.89
CA SER A 111 -6.75 -1.65 -6.25
C SER A 111 -7.40 -0.45 -6.92
N ILE A 112 -6.58 0.47 -7.43
CA ILE A 112 -6.98 1.72 -8.07
C ILE A 112 -6.28 1.80 -9.42
N HIS A 113 -7.06 2.02 -10.47
CA HIS A 113 -6.53 2.18 -11.81
C HIS A 113 -5.79 3.52 -11.92
N THR A 114 -4.47 3.49 -11.84
CA THR A 114 -3.59 4.67 -11.96
C THR A 114 -2.53 4.42 -13.01
N ASP A 115 -1.87 5.47 -13.49
CA ASP A 115 -0.72 5.36 -14.39
C ASP A 115 0.46 4.59 -13.77
N ALA A 116 0.44 4.34 -12.44
CA ALA A 116 1.41 3.49 -11.77
C ALA A 116 1.33 2.01 -12.20
N VAL A 117 0.27 1.60 -12.90
CA VAL A 117 0.14 0.26 -13.49
C VAL A 117 1.27 -0.05 -14.47
N GLU A 118 1.70 0.93 -15.28
CA GLU A 118 2.83 0.76 -16.21
C GLU A 118 4.14 0.54 -15.45
N LYS A 119 4.33 1.27 -14.34
CA LYS A 119 5.49 1.11 -13.46
C LYS A 119 5.57 -0.29 -12.85
N VAL A 120 4.45 -0.93 -12.53
CA VAL A 120 4.44 -2.31 -12.02
C VAL A 120 5.06 -3.29 -13.02
N LYS A 121 4.82 -3.08 -14.32
CA LYS A 121 5.41 -3.91 -15.37
C LYS A 121 6.92 -3.67 -15.46
N ASP A 122 7.33 -2.40 -15.54
CA ASP A 122 8.75 -2.02 -15.64
C ASP A 122 9.54 -2.49 -14.40
N ASP A 123 8.96 -2.34 -13.20
CA ASP A 123 9.54 -2.82 -11.95
C ASP A 123 9.66 -4.35 -11.95
N ALA A 124 8.69 -5.07 -12.49
CA ALA A 124 8.77 -6.54 -12.58
C ALA A 124 9.90 -7.00 -13.50
N GLU A 125 10.08 -6.34 -14.65
CA GLU A 125 11.19 -6.60 -15.58
C GLU A 125 12.54 -6.27 -14.91
N ARG A 126 12.64 -5.14 -14.21
CA ARG A 126 13.84 -4.76 -13.46
C ARG A 126 14.19 -5.81 -12.41
N VAL A 127 13.24 -6.22 -11.58
CA VAL A 127 13.45 -7.22 -10.53
C VAL A 127 13.96 -8.54 -11.12
N MET A 128 13.39 -9.00 -12.23
CA MET A 128 13.88 -10.20 -12.91
C MET A 128 15.31 -10.06 -13.45
N SER A 129 15.72 -8.84 -13.84
CA SER A 129 17.08 -8.57 -14.35
C SER A 129 18.13 -8.39 -13.26
N GLU A 130 17.73 -7.92 -12.07
CA GLU A 130 18.62 -7.64 -10.95
C GLU A 130 18.74 -8.82 -9.98
N MET A 131 17.76 -9.73 -9.95
CA MET A 131 17.88 -10.98 -9.19
C MET A 131 19.01 -11.86 -9.73
N ASP A 132 19.80 -12.44 -8.83
CA ASP A 132 20.78 -13.45 -9.23
C ASP A 132 20.09 -14.70 -9.79
N TRP A 133 20.88 -15.51 -10.51
CA TRP A 133 20.35 -16.69 -11.21
C TRP A 133 19.71 -17.70 -10.26
N ALA A 134 20.21 -17.85 -9.02
CA ALA A 134 19.69 -18.79 -8.06
C ALA A 134 18.29 -18.36 -7.56
N HIS A 135 18.10 -17.07 -7.31
CA HIS A 135 16.79 -16.52 -6.97
C HIS A 135 15.83 -16.53 -8.16
N VAL A 136 16.31 -16.32 -9.39
CA VAL A 136 15.49 -16.48 -10.61
C VAL A 136 15.00 -17.93 -10.75
N GLU A 137 15.87 -18.92 -10.53
CA GLU A 137 15.48 -20.33 -10.55
C GLU A 137 14.44 -20.67 -9.47
N LEU A 138 14.57 -20.09 -8.27
CA LEU A 138 13.65 -20.31 -7.17
C LEU A 138 12.29 -19.63 -7.37
N TYR A 139 12.27 -18.37 -7.82
CA TYR A 139 11.09 -17.52 -7.77
C TYR A 139 10.55 -17.05 -9.12
N GLY A 140 11.33 -17.11 -10.21
CA GLY A 140 11.03 -16.41 -11.47
C GLY A 140 9.61 -16.65 -11.99
N ASP A 141 9.23 -17.91 -12.19
CA ASP A 141 7.89 -18.28 -12.68
C ASP A 141 6.76 -17.83 -11.75
N THR A 142 6.98 -17.96 -10.43
CA THR A 142 5.98 -17.59 -9.43
C THR A 142 5.85 -16.08 -9.31
N TYR A 143 6.97 -15.36 -9.39
CA TYR A 143 7.03 -13.92 -9.37
C TYR A 143 6.30 -13.35 -10.59
N GLN A 144 6.60 -13.83 -11.79
CA GLN A 144 5.91 -13.43 -13.03
C GLN A 144 4.41 -13.73 -12.99
N THR A 145 4.02 -14.90 -12.46
CA THR A 145 2.60 -15.24 -12.29
C THR A 145 1.90 -14.28 -11.34
N MET A 146 2.55 -13.96 -10.21
CA MET A 146 1.99 -13.04 -9.21
C MET A 146 1.88 -11.62 -9.76
N THR A 147 2.94 -11.08 -10.37
CA THR A 147 2.95 -9.72 -10.91
C THR A 147 1.95 -9.57 -12.04
N SER A 148 1.79 -10.56 -12.91
CA SER A 148 0.74 -10.57 -13.95
C SER A 148 -0.66 -10.49 -13.35
N ARG A 149 -0.95 -11.27 -12.28
CA ARG A 149 -2.24 -11.22 -11.60
C ARG A 149 -2.46 -9.92 -10.84
N ALA A 150 -1.41 -9.35 -10.26
CA ALA A 150 -1.47 -8.04 -9.61
C ALA A 150 -1.78 -6.93 -10.62
N LEU A 151 -1.12 -6.97 -11.78
CA LEU A 151 -1.33 -6.04 -12.88
C LEU A 151 -2.78 -6.07 -13.37
N GLU A 152 -3.33 -7.27 -13.62
CA GLU A 152 -4.72 -7.40 -14.05
C GLU A 152 -5.72 -6.89 -12.99
N ARG A 153 -5.41 -7.08 -11.69
CA ARG A 153 -6.21 -6.51 -10.61
C ARG A 153 -6.19 -4.99 -10.60
N GLU A 154 -5.02 -4.38 -10.71
CA GLU A 154 -4.89 -2.91 -10.74
C GLU A 154 -5.55 -2.31 -11.99
N LYS A 155 -5.40 -2.94 -13.17
CA LYS A 155 -6.13 -2.55 -14.38
C LYS A 155 -7.65 -2.58 -14.18
N SER A 156 -8.16 -3.58 -13.46
CA SER A 156 -9.58 -3.70 -13.09
C SER A 156 -9.97 -2.90 -11.84
N GLY A 157 -9.05 -2.09 -11.31
CA GLY A 157 -9.21 -1.28 -10.11
C GLY A 157 -10.26 -0.18 -10.27
N SER A 158 -10.59 0.47 -9.15
CA SER A 158 -11.51 1.61 -9.20
C SER A 158 -10.83 2.86 -9.75
N ASP A 159 -11.63 3.78 -10.27
CA ASP A 159 -11.15 5.10 -10.71
C ASP A 159 -10.52 5.89 -9.55
N PRO A 160 -9.38 6.60 -9.75
CA PRO A 160 -8.71 7.41 -8.72
C PRO A 160 -9.62 8.39 -7.99
N ASP A 161 -10.68 8.86 -8.64
CA ASP A 161 -11.68 9.74 -8.04
C ASP A 161 -12.31 9.15 -6.78
N VAL A 162 -12.39 7.83 -6.62
CA VAL A 162 -12.91 7.24 -5.37
C VAL A 162 -12.04 7.60 -4.17
N VAL A 163 -10.73 7.71 -4.37
CA VAL A 163 -9.77 8.14 -3.34
C VAL A 163 -9.92 9.64 -3.12
N ALA A 164 -9.95 10.44 -4.19
CA ALA A 164 -10.10 11.89 -4.10
C ALA A 164 -11.40 12.29 -3.36
N ARG A 165 -12.53 11.63 -3.66
CA ARG A 165 -13.80 11.83 -2.96
C ARG A 165 -13.73 11.46 -1.48
N ALA A 166 -12.97 10.43 -1.12
CA ALA A 166 -12.80 10.04 0.27
C ALA A 166 -11.91 11.01 1.05
N VAL A 167 -10.85 11.52 0.43
CA VAL A 167 -10.05 12.63 0.97
C VAL A 167 -10.96 13.84 1.22
N LEU A 168 -11.73 14.26 0.21
CA LEU A 168 -12.65 15.39 0.34
C LEU A 168 -13.68 15.17 1.46
N ARG A 169 -14.21 13.95 1.59
CA ARG A 169 -15.13 13.59 2.68
C ARG A 169 -14.46 13.67 4.05
N ALA A 170 -13.22 13.20 4.19
CA ALA A 170 -12.46 13.28 5.42
C ALA A 170 -12.18 14.74 5.83
N LEU A 171 -11.84 15.58 4.85
CA LEU A 171 -11.58 17.00 5.06
C LEU A 171 -12.84 17.80 5.44
N ARG A 172 -14.02 17.44 4.89
CA ARG A 172 -15.28 18.16 5.17
C ARG A 172 -16.05 17.68 6.39
N ALA A 173 -15.83 16.45 6.87
CA ALA A 173 -16.61 15.88 7.96
C ALA A 173 -16.38 16.64 9.29
N LYS A 174 -17.44 17.01 10.03
CA LYS A 174 -17.29 17.63 11.36
C LYS A 174 -16.55 16.71 12.35
N ARG A 175 -16.77 15.40 12.24
CA ARG A 175 -16.09 14.35 13.01
C ARG A 175 -15.70 13.23 12.02
N PRO A 176 -14.51 13.31 11.40
CA PRO A 176 -14.10 12.30 10.43
C PRO A 176 -13.92 10.94 11.11
N ARG A 177 -14.11 9.86 10.33
CA ARG A 177 -13.70 8.53 10.79
C ARG A 177 -12.18 8.46 10.84
N THR A 178 -11.64 7.57 11.66
CA THR A 178 -10.19 7.36 11.72
C THR A 178 -9.66 6.70 10.44
N ARG A 179 -10.51 5.90 9.77
CA ARG A 179 -10.18 5.15 8.56
C ARG A 179 -11.29 5.19 7.51
N TYR A 180 -10.89 5.27 6.23
CA TYR A 180 -11.77 5.17 5.07
C TYR A 180 -11.23 4.15 4.08
N VAL A 181 -11.84 2.96 4.08
CA VAL A 181 -11.56 1.93 3.07
C VAL A 181 -12.30 2.26 1.77
N VAL A 182 -11.56 2.33 0.67
CA VAL A 182 -12.08 2.71 -0.66
C VAL A 182 -11.58 1.77 -1.75
N GLY A 183 -12.22 1.82 -2.92
CA GLY A 183 -11.92 0.92 -4.03
C GLY A 183 -12.75 -0.37 -3.98
N LYS A 184 -12.77 -1.05 -5.11
CA LYS A 184 -13.50 -2.30 -5.34
C LYS A 184 -13.02 -3.35 -4.35
N ASP A 185 -13.97 -4.08 -3.77
CA ASP A 185 -13.77 -5.15 -2.78
C ASP A 185 -13.03 -4.76 -1.48
N GLY A 186 -12.61 -3.50 -1.31
CA GLY A 186 -11.80 -3.07 -0.17
C GLY A 186 -12.47 -3.34 1.17
N ARG A 187 -13.78 -3.08 1.30
CA ARG A 187 -14.52 -3.35 2.56
C ARG A 187 -14.64 -4.84 2.87
N LEU A 188 -14.83 -5.68 1.85
CA LEU A 188 -14.89 -7.13 2.02
C LEU A 188 -13.52 -7.66 2.44
N LEU A 189 -12.46 -7.21 1.78
CA LEU A 189 -11.08 -7.56 2.13
C LEU A 189 -10.72 -7.12 3.54
N ALA A 190 -11.09 -5.90 3.93
CA ALA A 190 -10.88 -5.40 5.29
C ALA A 190 -11.65 -6.21 6.34
N PHE A 191 -12.87 -6.62 6.02
CA PHE A 191 -13.67 -7.49 6.88
C PHE A 191 -13.03 -8.87 7.06
N LEU A 192 -12.62 -9.51 5.95
CA LEU A 192 -11.96 -10.82 5.98
C LEU A 192 -10.64 -10.78 6.76
N ALA A 193 -9.82 -9.75 6.54
CA ALA A 193 -8.56 -9.58 7.26
C ALA A 193 -8.75 -9.40 8.77
N GLY A 194 -9.90 -8.87 9.22
CA GLY A 194 -10.18 -8.67 10.63
C GLY A 194 -10.79 -9.88 11.35
N TRP A 195 -11.25 -10.90 10.62
CA TRP A 195 -12.03 -12.00 11.21
C TRP A 195 -11.54 -13.40 10.84
N ALA A 196 -10.93 -13.59 9.67
CA ALA A 196 -10.44 -14.90 9.26
C ALA A 196 -9.18 -15.28 10.04
N PRO A 197 -9.05 -16.55 10.50
CA PRO A 197 -7.78 -17.05 11.02
C PRO A 197 -6.68 -16.96 9.97
N ASP A 198 -5.45 -16.62 10.40
CA ASP A 198 -4.31 -16.39 9.50
C ASP A 198 -4.11 -17.52 8.48
N ARG A 199 -4.13 -18.78 8.94
CA ARG A 199 -3.97 -19.95 8.06
C ARG A 199 -5.01 -20.05 6.94
N LEU A 200 -6.26 -19.68 7.22
CA LEU A 200 -7.33 -19.69 6.23
C LEU A 200 -7.14 -18.55 5.23
N PHE A 201 -6.78 -17.37 5.74
CA PHE A 201 -6.56 -16.20 4.91
C PHE A 201 -5.33 -16.36 4.01
N ASP A 202 -4.26 -16.96 4.52
CA ASP A 202 -3.06 -17.30 3.76
C ASP A 202 -3.33 -18.36 2.69
N ALA A 203 -4.07 -19.43 3.02
CA ALA A 203 -4.45 -20.44 2.02
C ALA A 203 -5.26 -19.82 0.86
N MET A 204 -6.17 -18.89 1.17
CA MET A 204 -6.91 -18.14 0.17
C MET A 204 -5.98 -17.26 -0.69
N ARG A 205 -5.05 -16.52 -0.08
CA ARG A 205 -4.09 -15.65 -0.79
C ARG A 205 -3.16 -16.46 -1.70
N VAL A 206 -2.59 -17.56 -1.20
CA VAL A 206 -1.74 -18.48 -1.97
C VAL A 206 -2.48 -18.96 -3.22
N ARG A 207 -3.75 -19.38 -3.08
CA ARG A 207 -4.57 -19.80 -4.23
C ARG A 207 -4.87 -18.65 -5.18
N LEU A 208 -5.23 -17.48 -4.65
CA LEU A 208 -5.60 -16.29 -5.42
C LEU A 208 -4.45 -15.78 -6.28
N PHE A 209 -3.23 -15.79 -5.75
CA PHE A 209 -2.03 -15.31 -6.43
C PHE A 209 -1.21 -16.42 -7.11
N GLY A 210 -1.67 -17.67 -7.03
CA GLY A 210 -1.13 -18.76 -7.84
C GLY A 210 0.23 -19.27 -7.34
N LEU A 211 0.47 -19.17 -6.02
CA LEU A 211 1.72 -19.66 -5.46
C LEU A 211 1.75 -21.20 -5.48
N PRO A 212 2.91 -21.79 -5.82
CA PRO A 212 3.06 -23.23 -5.82
C PRO A 212 3.07 -23.77 -4.38
N LYS A 213 2.75 -25.06 -4.22
CA LYS A 213 2.87 -25.75 -2.92
C LYS A 213 4.34 -25.98 -2.53
N LYS A 214 5.26 -26.01 -3.51
CA LYS A 214 6.70 -26.16 -3.35
C LYS A 214 7.42 -25.36 -4.44
N PHE A 215 8.42 -24.56 -4.06
CA PHE A 215 9.33 -23.93 -5.00
C PHE A 215 10.33 -24.97 -5.56
N GLY A 216 10.84 -24.73 -6.77
CA GLY A 216 11.88 -25.56 -7.39
C GLY A 216 11.43 -26.94 -7.91
N VAL A 217 10.12 -27.24 -7.94
CA VAL A 217 9.60 -28.39 -8.70
C VAL A 217 9.06 -27.83 -10.01
N ALA A 218 9.78 -28.03 -11.11
CA ALA A 218 9.31 -27.66 -12.44
C ALA A 218 7.85 -28.08 -12.61
N ALA A 219 6.99 -27.15 -13.02
CA ALA A 219 5.59 -27.44 -13.28
C ALA A 219 5.53 -28.57 -14.32
N GLN A 220 5.10 -29.77 -13.91
CA GLN A 220 4.84 -30.83 -14.87
C GLN A 220 3.77 -30.30 -15.84
N PRO A 221 4.01 -30.33 -17.17
CA PRO A 221 2.97 -29.94 -18.11
C PRO A 221 1.76 -30.84 -17.88
N ALA A 222 0.59 -30.23 -17.76
CA ALA A 222 -0.68 -30.94 -17.65
C ALA A 222 -0.91 -31.72 -18.96
N THR A 223 -0.37 -32.94 -19.02
CA THR A 223 -0.63 -33.90 -20.10
C THR A 223 -1.93 -34.61 -19.79
N GLY A 224 -3.01 -33.87 -19.96
CA GLY A 224 -4.38 -34.39 -20.02
C GLY A 224 -4.94 -34.17 -21.42
N VAL A 225 -4.37 -34.83 -22.43
CA VAL A 225 -5.07 -35.06 -23.69
C VAL A 225 -5.35 -36.56 -23.76
N ALA A 226 -6.61 -36.90 -23.52
CA ALA A 226 -7.15 -38.23 -23.75
C ALA A 226 -6.94 -38.62 -25.22
N ARG A 227 -6.46 -39.85 -25.42
CA ARG A 227 -6.76 -40.66 -26.60
C ARG A 227 -7.55 -41.86 -26.12
#